data_AF-A0A6A7B8B3-F1
#
_entry.id   AF-A0A6A7B8B3-F1
#
_cell.length_a   1.000
_cell.length_b   1.000
_cell.length_c   1.000
_cell.angle_alpha   90.00
_cell.angle_beta   90.00
_cell.angle_gamma   90.00
#
_symmetry.space_group_name_H-M   'P 1'
#
loop_
_entity.id
_entity.type
_entity.pdbx_description
1 polymer ?
#
loop_
_entity_poly.entity_id
_entity_poly.type
_entity_poly.pdbx_seq_one_letter_code
_entity_poly.pdbx_strand_id
1 'polypeptide(L)'
;MLVSNTARCQPSHSRVVYVYVEDPTIIPEDARTHGLSLLKHLQAYSEWNEAWKTLTIRKDNGQVRCIQNASPPPELCQTNCLGDSPLLQVTQLHTLLDFKQRVSKVQCGSDTRILKIATFAHVIPSHRQEIKAYHFFTNYIMQ
;
A
#
# COMPACT_ATOMS: atom_id res chain seq x y z
N MET A 1 -0.02 -4.37 6.93
CA MET A 1 -0.77 -4.77 5.72
C MET A 1 -1.18 -3.51 5.00
N LEU A 2 -0.84 -3.34 3.71
CA LEU A 2 -1.26 -2.15 2.96
C LEU A 2 -2.74 -2.29 2.56
N VAL A 3 -3.58 -1.41 3.08
CA VAL A 3 -5.01 -1.38 2.78
C VAL A 3 -5.27 -0.12 1.95
N SER A 4 -5.29 -0.28 0.62
CA SER A 4 -5.81 0.76 -0.25
C SER A 4 -7.34 0.73 -0.14
N ASN A 5 -7.93 1.82 0.35
CA ASN A 5 -9.38 1.98 0.40
C ASN A 5 -9.87 2.61 -0.91
N THR A 6 -10.70 1.90 -1.67
CA THR A 6 -11.49 2.43 -2.79
C THR A 6 -12.99 2.18 -2.62
N ALA A 7 -13.50 2.09 -1.39
CA ALA A 7 -14.93 1.95 -1.18
C ALA A 7 -15.43 2.72 0.06
N ARG A 8 -16.08 3.85 -0.25
CA ARG A 8 -17.01 4.65 0.58
C ARG A 8 -16.42 5.56 1.66
N CYS A 9 -15.70 6.58 1.24
CA CYS A 9 -15.72 7.88 1.92
C CYS A 9 -15.80 8.96 0.83
N GLN A 10 -16.66 9.96 1.02
CA GLN A 10 -16.90 11.17 0.21
C GLN A 10 -16.14 11.30 -1.13
N PRO A 11 -16.84 11.57 -2.25
CA PRO A 11 -16.29 11.56 -3.62
C PRO A 11 -15.13 12.53 -3.91
N SER A 12 -14.65 13.31 -2.93
CA SER A 12 -13.58 14.30 -3.11
C SER A 12 -12.21 13.92 -2.53
N HIS A 13 -12.06 12.89 -1.68
CA HIS A 13 -10.77 12.62 -1.01
C HIS A 13 -10.39 11.13 -0.95
N SER A 14 -9.85 10.59 -2.04
CA SER A 14 -9.15 9.29 -2.03
C SER A 14 -7.82 9.40 -1.28
N ARG A 15 -7.61 8.58 -0.25
CA ARG A 15 -6.36 8.55 0.52
C ARG A 15 -5.83 7.12 0.68
N VAL A 16 -4.51 6.97 0.65
CA VAL A 16 -3.85 5.72 1.03
C VAL A 16 -3.59 5.73 2.52
N VAL A 17 -3.90 4.62 3.18
CA VAL A 17 -3.71 4.44 4.62
C VAL A 17 -2.97 3.14 4.90
N TYR A 18 -2.30 3.07 6.05
CA TYR A 18 -1.50 1.92 6.45
C TYR A 18 -2.01 1.38 7.79
N VAL A 19 -2.33 0.09 7.82
CA VAL A 19 -2.80 -0.56 9.06
C VAL A 19 -1.78 -1.61 9.48
N TYR A 20 -1.32 -1.49 10.71
CA TYR A 20 -0.44 -2.45 11.36
C TYR A 20 -1.24 -3.17 12.43
N VAL A 21 -1.37 -4.49 12.31
CA VAL A 21 -2.06 -5.33 13.30
C VAL A 21 -0.99 -6.19 13.96
N GLU A 22 -0.73 -5.94 15.24
CA GLU A 22 0.37 -6.59 15.98
C GLU A 22 0.01 -8.01 16.41
N ASP A 23 -1.24 -8.21 16.85
CA ASP A 23 -1.74 -9.51 17.25
C ASP A 23 -2.68 -10.06 16.16
N PRO A 24 -2.31 -11.17 15.48
CA PRO A 24 -3.13 -11.72 14.40
C PRO A 24 -4.50 -12.21 14.90
N THR A 25 -4.67 -12.51 16.19
CA THR A 25 -5.95 -12.96 16.77
C THR A 25 -7.01 -11.87 16.83
N ILE A 26 -6.63 -10.61 16.62
CA ILE A 26 -7.56 -9.47 16.54
C ILE A 26 -8.52 -9.62 15.35
N ILE A 27 -8.04 -10.23 14.26
CA ILE A 27 -8.86 -10.55 13.09
C ILE A 27 -9.07 -12.07 13.04
N PRO A 28 -10.31 -12.55 12.90
CA PRO A 28 -10.60 -13.96 12.69
C PRO A 28 -9.81 -14.55 11.53
N GLU A 29 -9.31 -15.77 11.67
CA GLU A 29 -8.38 -16.39 10.71
C GLU A 29 -8.93 -16.43 9.28
N ASP A 30 -10.21 -16.75 9.13
CA ASP A 30 -10.96 -16.77 7.88
C ASP A 30 -11.10 -15.38 7.22
N ALA A 31 -10.99 -14.31 8.00
CA ALA A 31 -11.07 -12.94 7.52
C ALA A 31 -9.71 -12.32 7.15
N ARG A 32 -8.58 -12.95 7.51
CA ARG A 32 -7.23 -12.37 7.32
C ARG A 32 -6.78 -12.32 5.86
N THR A 33 -7.23 -13.25 5.03
CA THR A 33 -6.73 -13.43 3.65
C THR A 33 -7.58 -12.71 2.60
N HIS A 34 -8.86 -12.47 2.90
CA HIS A 34 -9.80 -11.82 1.99
C HIS A 34 -9.93 -10.32 2.31
N GLY A 35 -9.50 -9.46 1.38
CA GLY A 35 -9.39 -8.01 1.62
C GLY A 35 -10.68 -7.33 2.06
N LEU A 36 -11.84 -7.72 1.51
CA LEU A 36 -13.13 -7.16 1.94
C LEU A 36 -13.54 -7.63 3.34
N SER A 37 -13.26 -8.88 3.69
CA SER A 37 -13.59 -9.45 5.01
C SER A 37 -12.72 -8.81 6.09
N LEU A 38 -11.44 -8.66 5.82
CA LEU A 38 -10.51 -7.89 6.64
C LEU A 38 -11.02 -6.46 6.86
N LEU A 39 -11.35 -5.75 5.77
CA LEU A 39 -11.81 -4.37 5.81
C LEU A 39 -13.03 -4.19 6.70
N LYS A 40 -14.00 -5.12 6.64
CA LYS A 40 -15.20 -5.07 7.50
C LYS A 40 -14.84 -5.11 8.99
N HIS A 41 -13.85 -5.92 9.38
CA HIS A 41 -13.40 -5.98 10.78
C HIS A 41 -12.69 -4.69 11.19
N LEU A 42 -11.82 -4.17 10.32
CA LEU A 42 -11.09 -2.93 10.59
C LEU A 42 -12.01 -1.70 10.65
N GLN A 43 -13.07 -1.67 9.84
CA GLN A 43 -14.08 -0.60 9.82
C GLN A 43 -14.95 -0.53 11.09
N ALA A 44 -14.95 -1.59 11.91
CA ALA A 44 -15.72 -1.62 13.15
C ALA A 44 -15.10 -0.76 14.26
N TYR A 45 -13.81 -0.41 14.16
CA TYR A 45 -13.14 0.46 15.13
C TYR A 45 -13.52 1.93 14.89
N SER A 46 -13.84 2.65 15.96
CA SER A 46 -14.20 4.08 15.93
C SER A 46 -13.17 4.94 15.20
N GLU A 47 -11.90 4.66 15.46
CA GLU A 47 -10.73 5.37 14.96
C GLU A 47 -10.63 5.26 13.44
N TRP A 48 -11.25 4.25 12.82
CA TRP A 48 -11.24 4.06 11.37
C TRP A 48 -11.76 5.29 10.62
N ASN A 49 -12.78 5.95 11.16
CA ASN A 49 -13.46 7.09 10.52
C ASN A 49 -12.76 8.43 10.75
N GLU A 50 -11.64 8.43 11.48
CA GLU A 50 -10.87 9.63 11.78
C GLU A 50 -9.76 9.91 10.74
N ALA A 51 -9.10 11.06 10.87
CA ALA A 51 -8.06 11.51 9.96
C ALA A 51 -6.66 11.02 10.39
N TRP A 52 -6.30 9.79 9.99
CA TRP A 52 -4.97 9.20 10.24
C TRP A 52 -4.27 8.70 8.95
N LYS A 53 -2.92 8.61 8.96
CA LYS A 53 -2.14 7.98 7.87
C LYS A 53 -1.75 6.56 8.18
N THR A 54 -1.38 6.30 9.44
CA THR A 54 -1.13 4.96 9.94
C THR A 54 -2.02 4.65 11.14
N LEU A 55 -2.44 3.39 11.28
CA LEU A 55 -3.22 2.90 12.41
C LEU A 55 -2.57 1.62 12.91
N THR A 56 -2.07 1.65 14.15
CA THR A 56 -1.57 0.46 14.84
C THR A 56 -2.68 -0.11 15.70
N ILE A 57 -3.05 -1.35 15.46
CA ILE A 57 -4.04 -2.10 16.22
C ILE A 57 -3.32 -3.20 16.98
N ARG A 58 -3.40 -3.16 18.30
CA ARG A 58 -2.71 -4.11 19.18
C ARG A 58 -3.61 -4.53 20.33
N LYS A 59 -3.19 -5.57 21.05
CA LYS A 59 -3.91 -6.10 22.20
C LYS A 59 -3.13 -5.79 23.47
N ASP A 60 -3.65 -4.89 24.28
CA ASP A 60 -3.09 -4.54 25.60
C ASP A 60 -3.98 -5.16 26.68
N ASN A 61 -3.45 -6.10 27.47
CA ASN A 61 -4.17 -6.77 28.55
C ASN A 61 -5.54 -7.36 28.14
N GLY A 62 -5.60 -7.95 26.95
CA GLY A 62 -6.83 -8.55 26.42
C GLY A 62 -7.76 -7.59 25.71
N GLN A 63 -7.55 -6.27 25.82
CA GLN A 63 -8.34 -5.25 25.13
C GLN A 63 -7.65 -4.80 23.85
N VAL A 64 -8.43 -4.65 22.79
CA VAL A 64 -7.92 -4.08 21.53
C VAL A 64 -7.78 -2.58 21.69
N ARG A 65 -6.63 -2.04 21.28
CA ARG A 65 -6.37 -0.60 21.20
C ARG A 65 -5.93 -0.22 19.80
N CYS A 66 -6.44 0.92 19.35
CA CYS A 66 -6.06 1.53 18.07
C CYS A 66 -5.25 2.80 18.36
N ILE A 67 -4.08 2.92 17.74
CA ILE A 67 -3.17 4.05 17.94
C ILE A 67 -2.89 4.65 16.56
N GLN A 68 -3.32 5.90 16.38
CA GLN A 68 -3.12 6.62 15.14
C GLN A 68 -1.69 7.16 15.03
N ASN A 69 -1.12 7.10 13.83
CA ASN A 69 0.15 7.72 13.46
C ASN A 69 1.34 7.30 14.36
N ALA A 70 1.27 6.11 14.98
CA ALA A 70 2.30 5.61 15.90
C ALA A 70 3.65 5.34 15.22
N SER A 71 3.62 5.06 13.92
CA SER A 71 4.80 4.84 13.08
C SER A 71 4.60 5.50 11.72
N PRO A 72 5.68 5.96 11.07
CA PRO A 72 5.58 6.44 9.69
C PRO A 72 5.20 5.29 8.75
N PRO A 73 4.50 5.57 7.64
CA PRO A 73 4.32 4.58 6.59
C PRO A 73 5.67 3.97 6.14
N PRO A 74 5.68 2.69 5.73
CA PRO A 74 6.84 2.14 5.05
C PRO A 74 7.08 2.89 3.73
N GLU A 75 8.26 3.48 3.61
CA GLU A 75 8.66 4.27 2.44
C GLU A 75 9.94 3.72 1.81
N LEU A 76 10.01 3.78 0.48
CA LEU A 76 11.28 3.65 -0.25
C LEU A 76 11.94 5.03 -0.22
N CYS A 77 13.11 5.17 0.44
CA CYS A 77 13.82 6.46 0.39
C CYS A 77 14.10 6.83 -1.07
N GLN A 78 13.84 8.09 -1.45
CA GLN A 78 14.08 8.60 -2.80
C GLN A 78 15.51 8.38 -3.28
N THR A 79 16.49 8.36 -2.37
CA THR A 79 17.89 8.04 -2.68
C THR A 79 18.09 6.63 -3.24
N ASN A 80 17.10 5.73 -3.08
CA ASN A 80 17.08 4.40 -3.69
C ASN A 80 16.32 4.35 -5.02
N CYS A 81 15.62 5.42 -5.38
CA CYS A 81 14.98 5.56 -6.69
C CYS A 81 16.04 6.01 -7.69
N LEU A 82 16.22 5.25 -8.76
CA LEU A 82 17.21 5.57 -9.78
C LEU A 82 16.61 6.55 -10.79
N GLY A 83 17.29 7.69 -10.99
CA GLY A 83 16.90 8.75 -11.91
C GLY A 83 15.74 9.64 -11.43
N ASP A 84 15.24 10.50 -12.33
CA ASP A 84 14.18 11.49 -12.06
C ASP A 84 12.77 10.89 -12.17
N SER A 85 12.52 9.83 -11.41
CA SER A 85 11.18 9.22 -11.38
C SER A 85 10.18 10.15 -10.67
N PRO A 86 9.10 10.61 -11.34
CA PRO A 86 8.14 11.50 -10.71
C PRO A 86 7.39 10.80 -9.58
N LEU A 87 7.07 11.55 -8.53
CA LEU A 87 6.13 11.10 -7.51
C LEU A 87 4.71 11.10 -8.09
N LEU A 88 4.06 9.94 -8.07
CA LEU A 88 2.71 9.77 -8.62
C LEU A 88 1.72 9.47 -7.49
N GLN A 89 0.55 10.11 -7.52
CA GLN A 89 -0.55 9.70 -6.65
C GLN A 89 -1.19 8.43 -7.20
N VAL A 90 -0.95 7.30 -6.53
CA VAL A 90 -1.47 5.99 -6.96
C VAL A 90 -3.00 5.96 -7.08
N THR A 91 -3.71 6.76 -6.30
CA THR A 91 -5.18 6.89 -6.33
C THR A 91 -5.71 7.60 -7.58
N GLN A 92 -4.85 8.33 -8.29
CA GLN A 92 -5.20 9.04 -9.53
C GLN A 92 -4.83 8.24 -10.78
N LEU A 93 -4.19 7.09 -10.63
CA LEU A 93 -3.80 6.24 -11.75
C LEU A 93 -5.01 5.46 -12.27
N HIS A 94 -5.27 5.57 -13.57
CA HIS A 94 -6.33 4.83 -14.23
C HIS A 94 -5.83 3.44 -14.64
N THR A 95 -6.41 2.38 -14.07
CA THR A 95 -6.10 1.00 -14.45
C THR A 95 -6.65 0.69 -15.85
N LEU A 96 -5.75 0.29 -16.75
CA LEU A 96 -6.09 -0.14 -18.12
C LEU A 96 -6.25 -1.65 -18.21
N LEU A 97 -5.45 -2.41 -17.45
CA LEU A 97 -5.49 -3.86 -17.40
C LEU A 97 -4.99 -4.36 -16.05
N ASP A 98 -5.76 -5.23 -15.41
CA ASP A 98 -5.32 -5.98 -14.24
C ASP A 98 -4.67 -7.29 -14.69
N PHE A 99 -3.45 -7.55 -14.21
CA PHE A 99 -2.79 -8.83 -14.41
C PHE A 99 -3.17 -9.77 -13.27
N LYS A 100 -2.24 -10.04 -12.34
CA LYS A 100 -2.46 -10.81 -11.10
C LYS A 100 -1.57 -10.24 -9.99
N GLN A 101 -1.78 -10.65 -8.75
CA GLN A 101 -0.89 -10.34 -7.62
C GLN A 101 -0.64 -8.83 -7.39
N ARG A 102 -1.66 -7.99 -7.60
CA ARG A 102 -1.55 -6.52 -7.44
C ARG A 102 -0.54 -5.87 -8.39
N VAL A 103 -0.45 -6.44 -9.59
CA VAL A 103 0.24 -5.87 -10.75
C VAL A 103 -0.80 -5.45 -11.77
N SER A 104 -0.73 -4.20 -12.22
CA SER A 104 -1.64 -3.65 -13.23
C SER A 104 -0.91 -2.76 -14.23
N LYS A 105 -1.47 -2.64 -15.43
CA LYS A 105 -1.10 -1.64 -16.43
C LYS A 105 -1.93 -0.40 -16.16
N VAL A 106 -1.30 0.76 -16.03
CA VAL A 106 -1.95 2.02 -15.66
C VAL A 106 -1.59 3.14 -16.63
N GLN A 107 -2.55 4.06 -16.85
CA GLN A 107 -2.30 5.30 -17.56
C GLN A 107 -1.61 6.30 -16.62
N CYS A 108 -0.53 6.91 -17.09
CA CYS A 108 0.26 7.91 -16.37
C CYS A 108 0.58 9.08 -17.32
N GLY A 109 -0.25 10.12 -17.31
CA GLY A 109 -0.16 11.20 -18.30
C GLY A 109 -0.45 10.70 -19.71
N SER A 110 0.45 10.93 -20.66
CA SER A 110 0.40 10.36 -22.02
C SER A 110 0.86 8.90 -22.08
N ASP A 111 1.60 8.44 -21.07
CA ASP A 111 2.30 7.17 -21.14
C ASP A 111 1.52 6.06 -20.45
N THR A 112 1.85 4.82 -20.81
CA THR A 112 1.40 3.65 -20.07
C THR A 112 2.53 3.06 -19.25
N ARG A 113 2.25 2.69 -18.00
CA ARG A 113 3.23 2.12 -17.07
C ARG A 113 2.71 0.85 -16.40
N ILE A 114 3.62 0.09 -15.78
CA ILE A 114 3.27 -1.05 -14.92
C ILE A 114 3.33 -0.60 -13.46
N LEU A 115 2.22 -0.76 -12.74
CA LEU A 115 2.11 -0.55 -11.31
C LEU A 115 2.25 -1.88 -10.58
N LYS A 116 3.20 -1.96 -9.63
CA LYS A 116 3.33 -3.07 -8.68
C LYS A 116 3.17 -2.56 -7.26
N ILE A 117 2.28 -3.17 -6.48
CA ILE A 117 2.04 -2.78 -5.08
C ILE A 117 2.65 -3.80 -4.12
N ALA A 118 3.62 -3.36 -3.30
CA ALA A 118 4.17 -4.17 -2.22
C ALA A 118 3.24 -4.13 -0.98
N THR A 119 2.62 -5.26 -0.63
CA THR A 119 1.74 -5.35 0.55
C THR A 119 2.48 -5.50 1.88
N PHE A 120 3.73 -5.95 1.83
CA PHE A 120 4.54 -6.24 3.00
C PHE A 120 5.91 -5.58 2.89
N ALA A 121 6.41 -5.07 4.02
CA ALA A 121 7.71 -4.41 4.07
C ALA A 121 8.86 -5.33 3.61
N HIS A 122 8.77 -6.64 3.86
CA HIS A 122 9.80 -7.60 3.44
C HIS A 122 9.90 -7.76 1.90
N VAL A 123 8.92 -7.31 1.13
CA VAL A 123 8.95 -7.33 -0.35
C VAL A 123 9.68 -6.11 -0.92
N ILE A 124 9.84 -5.05 -0.12
CA ILE A 124 10.49 -3.80 -0.57
C ILE A 124 11.93 -4.04 -1.07
N PRO A 125 12.78 -4.86 -0.41
CA PRO A 125 14.13 -5.13 -0.91
C PRO A 125 14.16 -5.81 -2.29
N SER A 126 13.26 -6.75 -2.57
CA SER A 126 13.22 -7.44 -3.86
C SER A 126 12.77 -6.52 -4.99
N HIS A 127 11.73 -5.69 -4.76
CA HIS A 127 11.33 -4.66 -5.71
C HIS A 127 12.45 -3.65 -5.98
N ARG A 128 13.25 -3.29 -4.95
CA ARG A 128 14.42 -2.42 -5.14
C ARG A 128 15.46 -3.06 -6.07
N GLN A 129 15.73 -4.35 -5.90
CA GLN A 129 16.68 -5.06 -6.77
C GLN A 129 16.18 -5.12 -8.21
N GLU A 130 14.88 -5.33 -8.40
CA GLU A 130 14.24 -5.34 -9.72
C GLU A 130 14.38 -3.96 -10.42
N ILE A 131 14.10 -2.86 -9.71
CA ILE A 131 14.28 -1.49 -10.24
C ILE A 131 15.74 -1.25 -10.64
N LYS A 132 16.71 -1.69 -9.83
CA LYS A 132 18.14 -1.59 -10.14
C LYS A 132 18.49 -2.35 -11.42
N ALA A 133 17.99 -3.57 -11.57
CA ALA A 133 18.22 -4.37 -12.77
C ALA A 133 17.64 -3.70 -14.03
N TYR A 134 16.41 -3.19 -13.97
CA TYR A 134 15.79 -2.50 -15.10
C TYR A 134 16.54 -1.23 -15.50
N HIS A 135 17.00 -0.44 -14.52
CA HIS A 135 17.81 0.74 -14.81
C HIS A 135 19.13 0.36 -15.47
N PHE A 136 19.82 -0.67 -14.96
CA PHE A 136 21.05 -1.19 -15.56
C PHE A 136 20.84 -1.62 -17.01
N PHE A 137 19.82 -2.44 -17.30
CA PHE A 137 19.55 -2.90 -18.66
C PHE A 137 19.15 -1.77 -19.61
N THR A 138 18.37 -0.79 -19.13
CA THR A 138 17.98 0.37 -19.94
C THR A 138 19.20 1.19 -20.37
N ASN A 139 20.15 1.42 -19.47
CA ASN A 139 21.36 2.17 -19.80
C ASN A 139 22.37 1.35 -20.63
N TYR A 140 22.37 0.03 -20.49
CA TYR A 140 23.24 -0.86 -21.26
C TYR A 140 22.78 -1.00 -22.72
N ILE A 141 21.46 -1.01 -22.97
CA ILE A 141 20.89 -1.11 -24.32
C ILE A 141 21.01 0.21 -25.12
N MET A 142 21.23 1.34 -24.44
CA MET A 142 21.41 2.65 -25.07
C MET A 142 22.89 3.03 -25.32
N GLN A 143 23.82 2.09 -25.15
CA GLN A 143 25.23 2.21 -25.56
C GLN A 143 25.46 1.45 -26.87
#